data_AF-A0A559PSP3-F1
#
_entry.id   AF-A0A559PSP3-F1
#
_cell.length_a   1.000
_cell.length_b   1.000
_cell.length_c   1.000
_cell.angle_alpha   90.00
_cell.angle_beta   90.00
_cell.angle_gamma   90.00
#
_symmetry.space_group_name_H-M   'P 1'
#
loop_
_entity.id
_entity.type
_entity.pdbx_description
1 polymer ?
#
loop_
_entity_poly.entity_id
_entity_poly.type
_entity_poly.pdbx_seq_one_letter_code
_entity_poly.pdbx_strand_id
1 'polypeptide(L)'
;MKKITILLTAVFLLSFDFAIACELCKKNQPKGFENITHGAGPSGTLDYIIIWSAIIIVGITLFLSLKYLIKPKENNLGHIKNIVKNEGF
;
A
#
# COMPACT_ATOMS: atom_id res chain seq x y z
N MET A 1 -18.31 11.81 19.21
CA MET A 1 -17.38 11.64 18.06
C MET A 1 -16.89 10.19 17.92
N LYS A 2 -16.28 9.56 18.94
CA LYS A 2 -15.78 8.16 18.84
C LYS A 2 -16.78 7.14 18.28
N LYS A 3 -18.06 7.18 18.69
CA LYS A 3 -19.11 6.26 18.19
C LYS A 3 -19.40 6.43 16.70
N ILE A 4 -19.38 7.66 16.21
CA ILE A 4 -19.58 7.98 14.78
C ILE A 4 -18.36 7.55 13.98
N THR A 5 -17.14 7.77 14.51
CA THR A 5 -15.91 7.32 13.87
C THR A 5 -15.90 5.79 13.74
N ILE A 6 -16.24 5.06 14.81
CA ILE A 6 -16.32 3.58 14.80
C ILE A 6 -17.38 3.10 13.79
N LEU A 7 -18.55 3.74 13.75
CA LEU A 7 -19.60 3.41 12.79
C LEU A 7 -19.13 3.62 11.34
N LEU A 8 -18.47 4.75 11.06
CA LEU A 8 -17.91 5.03 9.73
C LEU A 8 -16.80 4.04 9.34
N THR A 9 -15.93 3.66 10.27
CA THR A 9 -14.91 2.64 10.03
C THR A 9 -15.54 1.28 9.76
N ALA A 10 -16.58 0.91 10.51
CA ALA A 10 -17.30 -0.35 10.30
C ALA A 10 -18.02 -0.38 8.94
N VAL A 11 -18.70 0.70 8.55
CA VAL A 11 -19.34 0.82 7.24
C VAL A 11 -18.30 0.70 6.12
N PHE A 12 -17.17 1.40 6.23
CA PHE A 12 -16.09 1.34 5.23
C PHE A 12 -15.53 -0.10 5.06
N LEU A 13 -15.37 -0.84 6.14
CA LEU A 13 -14.90 -2.23 6.09
C LEU A 13 -15.93 -3.19 5.51
N LEU A 14 -17.23 -2.91 5.70
CA LEU A 14 -18.33 -3.72 5.18
C LEU A 14 -18.65 -3.42 3.71
N SER A 15 -18.21 -2.27 3.17
CA SER A 15 -18.35 -1.91 1.76
C SER A 15 -17.36 -2.62 0.83
N PHE A 16 -16.55 -3.56 1.34
CA PHE A 16 -15.56 -4.26 0.54
C PHE A 16 -16.24 -5.38 -0.26
N ASP A 17 -16.75 -5.03 -1.45
CA ASP A 17 -17.20 -6.03 -2.42
C ASP A 17 -16.00 -6.78 -3.00
N PHE A 18 -15.91 -8.07 -2.71
CA PHE A 18 -15.00 -8.98 -3.39
C PHE A 18 -15.49 -9.19 -4.83
N ALA A 19 -14.97 -8.41 -5.76
CA ALA A 19 -15.24 -8.58 -7.19
C ALA A 19 -14.59 -9.87 -7.71
N ILE A 20 -15.31 -11.00 -7.64
CA ILE A 20 -14.88 -12.27 -8.23
C ILE A 20 -14.93 -12.14 -9.75
N ALA A 21 -13.83 -12.51 -10.41
CA ALA A 21 -13.76 -12.48 -11.87
C ALA A 21 -14.66 -13.56 -12.48
N CYS A 22 -15.38 -13.25 -13.56
CA CYS A 22 -16.01 -14.29 -14.36
C CYS A 22 -14.93 -15.20 -14.99
N GLU A 23 -15.31 -16.41 -15.43
CA GLU A 23 -14.35 -17.40 -15.96
C GLU A 23 -13.46 -16.86 -17.08
N LEU A 24 -13.99 -16.01 -17.96
CA LEU A 24 -13.21 -15.38 -19.03
C LEU A 24 -12.17 -14.41 -18.46
N CYS A 25 -12.57 -13.54 -17.52
CA CYS A 25 -11.67 -12.60 -16.88
C CYS A 25 -10.59 -13.33 -16.08
N LYS A 26 -10.98 -14.39 -15.35
CA LYS A 26 -10.07 -15.25 -14.59
C LYS A 26 -9.00 -15.90 -15.47
N LYS A 27 -9.38 -16.41 -16.64
CA LYS A 27 -8.45 -17.03 -17.59
C LYS A 27 -7.44 -16.04 -18.18
N ASN A 28 -7.80 -14.77 -18.28
CA ASN A 28 -6.97 -13.70 -18.83
C ASN A 28 -6.10 -13.01 -17.77
N GLN A 29 -6.31 -13.30 -16.48
CA GLN A 29 -5.50 -12.80 -15.38
C GLN A 29 -4.15 -13.53 -15.30
N PRO A 30 -3.11 -12.89 -14.72
CA PRO A 30 -1.82 -13.54 -14.50
C PRO A 30 -1.96 -14.76 -13.57
N LYS A 31 -1.27 -15.84 -13.96
CA LYS A 31 -1.28 -17.10 -13.20
C LYS A 31 -0.77 -16.89 -11.77
N GLY A 32 -1.51 -17.41 -10.79
CA GLY A 32 -1.23 -17.25 -9.36
C GLY A 32 -1.86 -16.00 -8.72
N PHE A 33 -2.45 -15.11 -9.52
CA PHE A 33 -3.13 -13.90 -9.07
C PHE A 33 -4.57 -13.79 -9.61
N GLU A 34 -5.14 -14.91 -10.05
CA GLU A 34 -6.51 -14.99 -10.49
C GLU A 34 -7.48 -14.60 -9.37
N ASN A 35 -8.52 -13.84 -9.71
CA ASN A 35 -9.49 -13.19 -8.82
C ASN A 35 -8.93 -12.08 -7.91
N ILE A 36 -7.64 -11.76 -7.99
CA ILE A 36 -7.01 -10.71 -7.17
C ILE A 36 -6.73 -9.47 -8.03
N THR A 37 -6.22 -9.66 -9.25
CA THR A 37 -5.82 -8.55 -10.11
C THR A 37 -6.86 -8.29 -11.20
N HIS A 38 -7.24 -7.05 -11.43
CA HIS A 38 -8.02 -6.71 -12.61
C HIS A 38 -7.13 -6.61 -13.86
N GLY A 39 -7.56 -7.20 -14.97
CA GLY A 39 -6.87 -7.09 -16.27
C GLY A 39 -5.81 -8.14 -16.54
N ALA A 40 -5.18 -8.00 -17.71
CA ALA A 40 -4.10 -8.88 -18.15
C ALA A 40 -2.80 -8.56 -17.39
N GLY A 41 -2.04 -9.62 -17.12
CA GLY A 41 -0.72 -9.50 -16.51
C GLY A 41 0.35 -9.00 -17.49
N PRO A 42 1.61 -8.95 -17.04
CA PRO A 42 2.74 -8.54 -17.87
C PRO A 42 2.85 -9.45 -19.09
N SER A 43 3.03 -8.86 -20.27
CA SER A 43 2.93 -9.55 -21.56
C SER A 43 4.26 -10.14 -22.03
N GLY A 44 5.38 -9.55 -21.61
CA GLY A 44 6.73 -9.97 -21.99
C GLY A 44 7.78 -9.84 -20.88
N THR A 45 8.97 -10.36 -21.14
CA THR A 45 10.09 -10.37 -20.18
C THR A 45 10.48 -8.98 -19.69
N LEU A 46 10.45 -7.97 -20.58
CA LEU A 46 10.75 -6.59 -20.19
C LEU A 46 9.74 -6.04 -19.19
N ASP A 47 8.45 -6.35 -19.35
CA ASP A 47 7.41 -5.91 -18.43
C ASP A 47 7.66 -6.46 -17.01
N TYR A 48 8.09 -7.73 -16.91
CA TYR A 48 8.47 -8.33 -15.64
C TYR A 48 9.70 -7.65 -15.01
N ILE A 49 10.72 -7.32 -15.79
CA ILE A 49 11.92 -6.64 -15.29
C ILE A 49 11.54 -5.26 -14.72
N ILE A 50 10.71 -4.50 -15.45
CA ILE A 50 10.25 -3.18 -15.01
C ILE A 50 9.46 -3.31 -13.71
N ILE A 51 8.48 -4.23 -13.63
CA ILE A 51 7.66 -4.41 -12.43
C ILE A 51 8.51 -4.81 -11.23
N TRP A 52 9.44 -5.76 -11.38
CA TRP A 52 10.33 -6.17 -10.29
C TRP A 52 11.24 -5.03 -9.83
N SER A 53 11.78 -4.24 -10.76
CA SER A 53 12.57 -3.05 -10.40
C SER A 53 11.73 -2.03 -9.62
N ALA A 54 10.48 -1.81 -10.03
CA ALA A 54 9.56 -0.89 -9.36
C ALA A 54 9.23 -1.37 -7.94
N ILE A 55 8.97 -2.67 -7.76
CA ILE A 55 8.73 -3.28 -6.44
C ILE A 55 9.92 -3.03 -5.51
N ILE A 56 11.15 -3.22 -6.00
CA ILE A 56 12.36 -2.99 -5.20
C ILE A 56 12.47 -1.51 -4.80
N ILE A 57 12.33 -0.60 -5.76
CA ILE A 57 12.45 0.84 -5.50
C ILE A 57 11.38 1.30 -4.49
N VAL A 58 10.13 0.91 -4.69
CA VAL A 58 9.02 1.26 -3.79
C VAL A 58 9.22 0.63 -2.40
N GLY A 59 9.70 -0.62 -2.33
CA GLY A 59 10.01 -1.26 -1.06
C GLY A 59 11.09 -0.50 -0.28
N ILE A 60 12.14 -0.06 -0.95
CA ILE A 60 13.21 0.75 -0.33
C ILE A 60 12.68 2.12 0.11
N THR A 61 11.91 2.81 -0.73
CA THR A 61 11.39 4.15 -0.38
C THR A 61 10.39 4.07 0.77
N LEU A 62 9.53 3.06 0.80
CA LEU A 62 8.62 2.81 1.91
C LEU A 62 9.38 2.51 3.20
N PHE A 63 10.39 1.64 3.15
CA PHE A 63 11.24 1.35 4.30
C PHE A 63 11.92 2.61 4.85
N LEU A 64 12.52 3.43 3.98
CA LEU A 64 13.18 4.67 4.39
C LEU A 64 12.18 5.69 4.93
N SER A 65 11.01 5.82 4.31
CA SER A 65 9.92 6.67 4.78
C SER A 65 9.52 6.30 6.21
N LEU A 66 9.24 5.02 6.46
CA LEU A 66 8.91 4.54 7.81
C LEU A 66 10.06 4.73 8.78
N LYS A 67 11.29 4.40 8.39
CA LYS A 67 12.50 4.57 9.22
C LYS A 67 12.66 6.01 9.69
N TYR A 68 12.48 6.98 8.81
CA TYR A 68 12.65 8.39 9.14
C TYR A 68 11.45 8.99 9.87
N LEU A 69 10.23 8.49 9.64
CA LEU A 69 9.05 8.88 10.43
C LEU A 69 9.16 8.37 11.87
N ILE A 70 9.56 7.11 12.06
CA ILE A 70 9.64 6.48 13.40
C ILE A 70 10.90 6.97 14.14
N LYS A 71 12.07 6.97 13.50
CA LYS A 71 13.35 7.32 14.11
C LYS A 71 14.18 8.26 13.19
N PRO A 72 13.85 9.55 13.14
CA PRO A 72 14.52 10.57 12.31
C PRO A 72 15.99 10.84 12.69
N LYS A 73 16.54 10.17 13.72
CA LYS A 73 17.91 10.36 14.24
C LYS A 73 18.25 11.84 14.49
N GLU A 74 17.26 12.62 14.91
CA GLU A 74 17.36 14.03 15.24
C GLU A 74 17.07 14.21 16.73
N ASN A 75 17.98 14.85 17.45
CA ASN A 75 17.91 14.99 18.90
C ASN A 75 17.17 16.26 19.32
N ASN A 76 17.07 17.25 18.44
CA ASN A 76 16.34 18.47 18.72
C ASN A 76 14.83 18.29 18.50
N LEU A 77 14.05 18.29 19.58
CA LEU A 77 12.60 18.09 19.58
C LEU A 77 11.86 19.11 18.68
N GLY A 78 12.34 20.36 18.61
CA GLY A 78 11.73 21.42 17.78
C GLY A 78 12.12 21.40 16.30
N HIS A 79 12.91 20.42 15.86
CA HIS A 79 13.36 20.34 14.47
C HIS A 79 12.26 19.79 13.54
N ILE A 80 12.20 20.27 12.30
CA ILE A 80 11.18 19.87 11.31
C ILE A 80 11.08 18.35 11.08
N LYS A 81 12.17 17.61 11.29
CA LYS A 81 12.20 16.13 11.20
C LYS A 81 11.40 15.43 12.30
N ASN A 82 11.11 16.12 13.40
CA ASN A 82 10.33 15.63 14.53
C ASN A 82 8.88 16.14 14.52
N ILE A 83 8.46 16.90 13.49
CA ILE A 83 7.13 17.54 13.45
C ILE A 83 5.95 16.56 13.56
N VAL A 84 6.13 15.33 13.10
CA VAL A 84 5.11 14.27 13.15
C VAL A 84 5.12 13.48 14.46
N LYS A 85 6.15 13.67 15.30
CA LYS A 85 6.25 13.00 16.58
C LYS A 85 5.56 13.81 17.65
N ASN A 86 4.72 13.16 18.44
CA ASN A 86 4.05 13.77 19.59
C ASN A 86 4.97 13.85 20.82
N GLU A 87 6.23 14.24 20.62
CA GLU A 87 7.29 14.29 21.64
C GLU A 87 7.72 15.74 21.96
N GLY A 88 7.06 16.75 21.39
CA GLY A 88 7.51 18.15 21.44
C GLY A 88 6.41 19.22 21.36
N PHE A 89 5.26 18.99 21.98
CA PHE A 89 4.26 20.02 22.28
C PHE A 89 3.84 19.94 23.75
#